data_AF-A0A0G9LM84-F1
#
_entry.id   AF-A0A0G9LM84-F1
#
_cell.length_a   1.000
_cell.length_b   1.000
_cell.length_c   1.000
_cell.angle_alpha   90.00
_cell.angle_beta   90.00
_cell.angle_gamma   90.00
#
_symmetry.space_group_name_H-M   'P 1'
#
loop_
_entity.id
_entity.type
_entity.pdbx_description
1 polymer ?
#
loop_
_entity_poly.entity_id
_entity_poly.type
_entity_poly.pdbx_seq_one_letter_code
_entity_poly.pdbx_strand_id
1 'polypeptide(L)' 'MKEIKIDNCPYCGATEFTKGYQTAQGSMYPQTFGLKLGCPIEHTICTECGSIVHSRVTKIERFK' A
#
# COMPACT_ATOMS: atom_id res chain seq x y z
N MET A 1 -6.14 -6.29 -10.31
CA MET A 1 -4.79 -5.81 -9.92
C MET A 1 -3.81 -6.95 -10.02
N LYS A 2 -2.58 -6.71 -10.47
CA LYS A 2 -1.53 -7.74 -10.42
C LYS A 2 -1.09 -7.92 -8.97
N GLU A 3 -0.97 -9.17 -8.54
CA GLU A 3 -0.41 -9.48 -7.22
C GLU A 3 1.11 -9.29 -7.26
N ILE A 4 1.63 -8.54 -6.29
CA ILE A 4 3.07 -8.37 -6.07
C ILE A 4 3.43 -9.26 -4.89
N LYS A 5 4.24 -10.28 -5.14
CA LYS A 5 4.76 -11.16 -4.10
C LYS A 5 6.09 -10.61 -3.59
N ILE A 6 6.23 -10.50 -2.28
CA ILE A 6 7.48 -10.17 -1.61
C ILE A 6 7.89 -11.38 -0.79
N ASP A 7 8.94 -12.06 -1.23
CA ASP A 7 9.43 -13.26 -0.56
C ASP A 7 10.30 -12.92 0.67
N ASN A 8 11.11 -11.86 0.58
CA ASN A 8 12.00 -11.40 1.65
C ASN A 8 11.99 -9.88 1.77
N CYS A 9 12.12 -9.39 3.00
CA CYS A 9 12.20 -7.96 3.30
C CYS A 9 13.52 -7.42 2.71
N PRO A 10 13.48 -6.43 1.81
CA PRO A 10 14.69 -5.90 1.18
C PRO A 10 15.60 -5.15 2.16
N TYR A 11 15.11 -4.87 3.39
CA TYR A 11 15.83 -4.12 4.39
C TYR A 11 16.50 -4.99 5.46
N CYS A 12 15.93 -6.15 5.80
CA CYS A 12 16.46 -7.02 6.86
C CYS A 12 16.47 -8.52 6.52
N GLY A 13 15.96 -8.94 5.36
CA GLY A 13 15.91 -10.33 4.92
C GLY A 13 14.78 -11.18 5.51
N ALA A 14 14.03 -10.67 6.49
CA ALA A 14 12.91 -11.37 7.12
C ALA A 14 11.79 -11.74 6.12
N THR A 15 11.05 -12.80 6.41
CA THR A 15 10.00 -13.36 5.54
C THR A 15 8.59 -13.17 6.09
N GLU A 16 8.47 -12.60 7.28
CA GLU A 16 7.19 -12.36 7.93
C GLU A 16 6.69 -10.94 7.68
N PHE A 17 5.42 -10.85 7.28
CA PHE A 17 4.77 -9.62 6.90
C PHE A 17 3.34 -9.55 7.42
N THR A 18 2.89 -8.33 7.69
CA THR A 18 1.50 -8.01 8.00
C THR A 18 0.97 -6.92 7.07
N LYS A 19 -0.33 -6.68 7.12
CA LYS A 19 -1.01 -5.64 6.34
C LYS A 19 -1.54 -4.54 7.23
N GLY A 20 -1.43 -3.30 6.76
CA GLY A 20 -1.92 -2.12 7.46
C GLY A 20 -2.50 -1.06 6.53
N TYR A 21 -3.20 -0.12 7.11
CA TYR A 21 -3.82 1.02 6.42
C TYR A 21 -3.55 2.29 7.21
N GLN A 22 -3.38 3.40 6.48
CA GLN A 22 -3.41 4.71 7.10
C GLN A 22 -4.85 5.13 7.43
N THR A 23 -5.00 5.91 8.49
CA THR A 23 -6.27 6.53 8.87
C THR A 23 -6.24 8.03 8.58
N ALA A 24 -7.36 8.73 8.79
CA ALA A 24 -7.49 10.16 8.53
C ALA A 24 -7.09 10.56 7.09
N GLN A 25 -6.14 11.48 6.91
CA GLN A 25 -5.74 12.01 5.60
C GLN A 25 -4.87 11.04 4.76
N GLY A 26 -4.75 9.76 5.14
CA GLY A 26 -3.96 8.74 4.42
C GLY A 26 -4.57 8.18 3.14
N SER A 27 -5.61 8.80 2.58
CA SER A 27 -6.21 8.36 1.32
C SER A 27 -5.45 8.94 0.12
N MET A 28 -5.21 8.10 -0.90
CA MET A 28 -4.61 8.55 -2.16
C MET A 28 -5.68 9.05 -3.12
N TYR A 29 -5.40 10.17 -3.79
CA TYR A 29 -6.31 10.80 -4.75
C TYR A 29 -5.71 10.77 -6.16
N PRO A 30 -6.53 10.51 -7.19
CA PRO A 30 -6.08 10.60 -8.57
C PRO A 30 -5.89 12.06 -8.98
N GLN A 31 -4.90 12.34 -9.83
CA GLN A 31 -4.59 13.68 -10.36
C GLN A 31 -5.59 14.12 -11.46
N THR A 32 -6.87 13.82 -11.31
CA THR A 32 -7.92 14.17 -12.26
C THR A 32 -8.79 15.28 -11.69
N PHE A 33 -9.13 16.28 -12.50
CA PHE A 33 -9.98 17.41 -12.08
C PHE A 33 -11.41 16.92 -11.75
N GLY A 34 -11.81 16.98 -10.49
CA GLY A 34 -13.17 16.67 -10.03
C GLY A 34 -13.28 16.19 -8.58
N LEU A 35 -14.51 15.96 -8.11
CA LEU A 35 -14.85 15.41 -6.79
C LEU A 35 -14.62 13.88 -6.73
N LYS A 36 -13.39 13.41 -6.94
CA LYS A 36 -13.08 11.98 -6.81
C LYS A 36 -12.89 11.60 -5.33
N LEU A 37 -13.49 10.47 -4.95
CA LEU A 37 -13.32 9.87 -3.62
C LEU A 37 -11.90 9.34 -3.44
N GLY A 38 -11.29 9.64 -2.30
CA GLY A 38 -10.01 9.08 -1.89
C GLY A 38 -10.02 7.55 -1.90
N CYS A 39 -8.85 6.96 -2.15
CA CYS A 39 -8.64 5.53 -2.20
C CYS A 39 -7.69 5.09 -1.08
N PRO A 40 -8.10 4.16 -0.20
CA PRO A 40 -7.21 3.59 0.80
C PRO A 40 -5.99 2.94 0.17
N ILE A 41 -4.84 3.11 0.82
CA ILE A 41 -3.58 2.43 0.50
C ILE A 41 -3.43 1.25 1.44
N GLU A 42 -3.30 0.04 0.88
CA GLU A 42 -2.89 -1.15 1.62
C GLU A 42 -1.36 -1.20 1.66
N HIS A 43 -0.79 -1.29 2.85
CA HIS A 43 0.63 -1.42 3.08
C HIS A 43 0.98 -2.85 3.50
N THR A 44 2.03 -3.41 2.92
CA THR A 44 2.70 -4.62 3.42
C THR A 44 3.87 -4.18 4.30
N ILE A 45 3.88 -4.62 5.56
CA ILE A 45 4.81 -4.18 6.60
C ILE A 45 5.60 -5.40 7.08
N CYS A 46 6.92 -5.29 7.15
CA CYS A 46 7.77 -6.29 7.79
C CYS A 46 7.59 -6.22 9.32
N THR A 47 7.24 -7.34 9.95
CA THR A 47 7.01 -7.40 11.40
C THR A 47 8.31 -7.32 12.21
N GLU A 48 9.43 -7.68 11.61
CA GLU A 48 10.73 -7.69 12.30
C GLU A 48 11.41 -6.32 12.35
N CYS A 49 11.47 -5.59 11.22
CA CYS A 49 12.17 -4.30 11.15
C CYS A 49 11.25 -3.10 11.01
N GLY A 50 9.93 -3.30 10.95
CA GLY A 50 8.93 -2.23 10.85
C GLY A 50 8.88 -1.53 9.48
N SER A 51 9.64 -1.99 8.48
CA SER A 51 9.68 -1.37 7.17
C SER A 51 8.40 -1.64 6.37
N ILE A 52 7.88 -0.62 5.69
CA ILE A 52 6.84 -0.78 4.66
C ILE A 52 7.53 -1.22 3.36
N VAL A 53 7.29 -2.46 2.94
CA VAL A 53 7.99 -3.09 1.80
C VAL A 53 7.18 -2.99 0.50
N HIS A 54 5.87 -2.77 0.59
CA HIS A 54 5.00 -2.50 -0.55
C HIS A 54 3.80 -1.66 -0.15
N SER A 55 3.31 -0.83 -1.06
CA SER A 55 2.09 -0.06 -0.90
C SER A 55 1.31 -0.08 -2.20
N ARG A 56 -0.01 -0.27 -2.13
CA ARG A 56 -0.89 -0.23 -3.31
C ARG A 56 -2.23 0.40 -3.01
N VAL A 57 -2.78 1.10 -3.99
CA VAL A 57 -4.18 1.54 -3.95
C VAL A 57 -5.10 0.34 -4.04
N THR A 58 -6.19 0.35 -3.28
CA THR A 58 -7.17 -0.75 -3.26
C THR A 58 -8.08 -0.80 -4.49
N LYS A 59 -8.21 0.33 -5.21
CA LYS A 59 -9.09 0.51 -6.38
C LYS A 59 -8.37 1.25 -7.51
N ILE A 60 -7.56 0.52 -8.28
CA ILE A 60 -6.73 1.08 -9.37
C ILE A 60 -7.55 1.74 -10.48
N GLU A 61 -8.79 1.30 -10.70
CA GLU A 61 -9.74 1.84 -11.67
C GLU A 61 -10.09 3.31 -11.43
N ARG A 62 -9.85 3.85 -10.23
CA ARG A 62 -10.06 5.28 -9.92
C ARG A 62 -8.96 6.19 -10.50
N PHE A 63 -7.81 5.61 -10.85
CA PHE A 63 -6.59 6.29 -11.30
C PHE A 63 -6.34 6.13 -12.81
N LYS A 64 -7.24 5.45 -13.51
CA LYS A 64 -7.30 5.41 -14.98
C LYS A 64 -8.30 6.44 -15.47
#